data_AF-A0A2K9NE43-F1
#
_entry.id   AF-A0A2K9NE43-F1
#
_cell.length_a   1.000
_cell.length_b   1.000
_cell.length_c   1.000
_cell.angle_alpha   90.00
_cell.angle_beta   90.00
_cell.angle_gamma   90.00
#
_symmetry.space_group_name_H-M   'P 1'
#
loop_
_entity.id
_entity.type
_entity.pdbx_description
1 polymer ?
#
loop_
_entity_poly.entity_id
_entity_poly.type
_entity_poly.pdbx_seq_one_letter_code
_entity_poly.pdbx_strand_id
1 'polypeptide(L)'
;MADPHRPTASYHSLGAISRRGYTHLRICCLTCGHSKWVPLDLVIQRVGGQSGLFDLARRACCALCGARGAHVEIADPPPPTAGQGYVAWLERRMGWILKEGTQIRDLIHAGVETLADDPVTQRVEFWRE
;
A
#
# COMPACT_ATOMS: atom_id res chain seq x y z
N MET A 1 -14.48 32.00 9.04
CA MET A 1 -13.90 31.30 10.20
C MET A 1 -13.92 29.81 9.89
N ALA A 2 -12.76 29.15 9.86
CA ALA A 2 -12.68 27.72 9.55
C ALA A 2 -13.00 26.89 10.81
N ASP A 3 -13.86 25.89 10.67
CA ASP A 3 -14.28 24.98 11.75
C ASP A 3 -13.08 24.17 12.30
N PRO A 4 -12.74 24.31 13.60
CA PRO A 4 -11.61 23.62 14.22
C PRO A 4 -11.79 22.10 14.34
N HIS A 5 -12.99 21.56 14.06
CA HIS A 5 -13.26 20.12 14.05
C HIS A 5 -13.29 19.51 12.66
N ARG A 6 -13.08 20.30 11.59
CA ARG A 6 -12.99 19.73 10.25
C ARG A 6 -11.77 18.81 10.21
N PRO A 7 -11.93 17.49 9.99
CA PRO A 7 -10.78 16.60 9.88
C PRO A 7 -9.91 17.12 8.74
N THR A 8 -8.74 17.67 9.08
CA THR A 8 -7.72 17.97 8.09
C THR A 8 -7.31 16.63 7.53
N ALA A 9 -7.90 16.26 6.39
CA ALA A 9 -7.59 15.02 5.70
C ALA A 9 -6.07 14.91 5.69
N SER A 10 -5.54 13.88 6.35
CA SER A 10 -4.10 13.75 6.54
C SER A 10 -3.42 13.84 5.18
N TYR A 11 -2.24 14.43 5.12
CA TYR A 11 -1.51 14.62 3.85
C TYR A 11 -1.33 13.31 3.06
N HIS A 12 -1.41 12.17 3.75
CA HIS A 12 -1.34 10.82 3.22
C HIS A 12 -2.70 10.09 3.11
N SER A 13 -3.81 10.82 3.25
CA SER A 13 -5.15 10.27 3.02
C SER A 13 -5.39 10.02 1.53
N LEU A 14 -6.11 8.96 1.21
CA LEU A 14 -6.40 8.59 -0.19
C LEU A 14 -7.11 9.71 -0.95
N GLY A 15 -8.02 10.44 -0.29
CA GLY A 15 -8.70 11.59 -0.86
C GLY A 15 -7.77 12.77 -1.13
N ALA A 16 -6.78 13.02 -0.27
CA ALA A 16 -5.75 14.03 -0.54
C ALA A 16 -4.84 13.61 -1.70
N ILE A 17 -4.47 12.33 -1.77
CA ILE A 17 -3.66 11.76 -2.86
C ILE A 17 -4.39 11.90 -4.20
N SER A 18 -5.68 11.55 -4.26
CA SER A 18 -6.50 11.68 -5.46
C SER A 18 -6.62 13.12 -5.94
N ARG A 19 -6.84 14.09 -5.04
CA ARG A 19 -6.88 15.52 -5.39
C ARG A 19 -5.56 16.07 -5.94
N ARG A 20 -4.44 15.38 -5.73
CA ARG A 20 -3.13 15.75 -6.27
C ARG A 20 -2.88 15.19 -7.67
N GLY A 21 -3.84 14.46 -8.23
CA GLY A 21 -3.77 13.95 -9.60
C GLY A 21 -3.26 12.51 -9.73
N TYR A 22 -2.93 11.84 -8.62
CA TYR A 22 -2.57 10.44 -8.67
C TYR A 22 -3.79 9.56 -8.96
N THR A 23 -3.62 8.61 -9.87
CA THR A 23 -4.72 7.78 -10.36
C THR A 23 -4.66 6.34 -9.85
N HIS A 24 -3.48 5.88 -9.46
CA HIS A 24 -3.26 4.50 -9.06
C HIS A 24 -2.40 4.40 -7.79
N LEU A 25 -2.50 3.24 -7.17
CA LEU A 25 -1.56 2.76 -6.17
C LEU A 25 -0.93 1.48 -6.69
N ARG A 26 0.35 1.28 -6.34
CA ARG A 26 0.95 -0.04 -6.46
C ARG A 26 0.96 -0.69 -5.08
N ILE A 27 0.37 -1.88 -5.01
CA ILE A 27 0.34 -2.68 -3.78
C ILE A 27 1.24 -3.89 -4.02
N CYS A 28 2.19 -4.12 -3.11
CA CYS A 28 3.18 -5.18 -3.18
C CYS A 28 3.16 -6.05 -1.91
N CYS A 29 2.99 -7.36 -2.08
CA CYS A 29 3.13 -8.31 -0.99
C CYS A 29 4.60 -8.45 -0.58
N LEU A 30 4.88 -8.24 0.70
CA LEU A 30 6.24 -8.34 1.27
C LEU A 30 6.72 -9.79 1.47
N THR A 31 5.82 -10.77 1.32
CA THR A 31 6.14 -12.19 1.48
C THR A 31 6.49 -12.86 0.15
N CYS A 32 5.62 -12.75 -0.85
CA CYS A 32 5.81 -13.41 -2.15
C CYS A 32 6.21 -12.47 -3.29
N GLY A 33 6.33 -11.16 -3.04
CA GLY A 33 6.69 -10.17 -4.07
C GLY A 33 5.61 -9.89 -5.11
N HIS A 34 4.42 -10.48 -4.98
CA HIS A 34 3.31 -10.20 -5.89
C HIS A 34 2.90 -8.73 -5.81
N SER A 35 2.81 -8.06 -6.97
CA SER A 35 2.41 -6.65 -7.05
C SER A 35 1.25 -6.44 -8.02
N LYS A 36 0.34 -5.52 -7.69
CA LYS A 36 -0.77 -5.10 -8.55
C LYS A 36 -0.92 -3.60 -8.53
N TRP A 37 -1.23 -3.05 -9.69
CA TRP A 37 -1.69 -1.67 -9.85
C TRP A 37 -3.19 -1.64 -9.60
N VAL A 38 -3.62 -0.79 -8.66
CA VAL A 38 -5.02 -0.67 -8.27
C VAL A 38 -5.47 0.77 -8.50
N PRO A 39 -6.58 0.99 -9.22
CA PRO A 39 -7.17 2.31 -9.37
C PRO A 39 -7.51 2.93 -8.01
N LEU A 40 -7.07 4.17 -7.79
CA LEU A 40 -7.20 4.85 -6.50
C LEU A 40 -8.67 5.10 -6.13
N ASP A 41 -9.52 5.35 -7.12
CA ASP A 41 -10.97 5.51 -6.97
C ASP A 41 -11.62 4.23 -6.41
N LEU A 42 -11.25 3.07 -6.92
CA LEU A 42 -11.72 1.78 -6.42
C LEU A 42 -11.28 1.56 -4.97
N VAL A 43 -10.04 1.94 -4.63
CA VAL A 43 -9.56 1.87 -3.25
C VAL A 43 -10.36 2.80 -2.34
N ILE A 44 -10.58 4.04 -2.76
CA ILE A 44 -11.38 5.03 -2.02
C ILE A 44 -12.82 4.54 -1.80
N GLN A 45 -13.44 3.92 -2.80
CA GLN A 45 -14.78 3.35 -2.68
C GLN A 45 -14.82 2.23 -1.61
N ARG A 46 -13.76 1.43 -1.51
CA ARG A 46 -13.70 0.29 -0.58
C ARG A 46 -13.35 0.67 0.85
N VAL A 47 -12.42 1.60 1.04
CA VAL A 47 -11.88 1.93 2.39
C VAL A 47 -12.16 3.35 2.85
N GLY A 48 -12.79 4.18 2.02
CA GLY A 48 -13.08 5.57 2.29
C GLY A 48 -11.88 6.50 2.05
N GLY A 49 -12.17 7.72 1.57
CA GLY A 49 -11.14 8.70 1.21
C GLY A 49 -10.36 9.30 2.40
N GLN A 50 -10.82 9.08 3.63
CA GLN A 50 -10.11 9.50 4.85
C GLN A 50 -9.03 8.51 5.29
N SER A 51 -9.06 7.26 4.77
CA SER A 51 -8.06 6.25 5.09
C SER A 51 -6.67 6.67 4.62
N GLY A 52 -5.65 6.37 5.43
CA GLY A 52 -4.25 6.58 5.07
C GLY A 52 -3.64 5.39 4.35
N LEU A 53 -2.50 5.61 3.67
CA LEU A 53 -1.74 4.53 3.03
C LEU A 53 -1.25 3.46 4.02
N PHE A 54 -0.93 3.84 5.25
CA PHE A 54 -0.47 2.90 6.27
C PHE A 54 -1.59 1.97 6.74
N ASP A 55 -2.81 2.49 6.93
CA ASP A 55 -3.97 1.67 7.27
C ASP A 55 -4.31 0.69 6.16
N LEU A 56 -4.22 1.17 4.92
CA LEU A 56 -4.38 0.36 3.71
C LEU A 56 -3.33 -0.77 3.65
N ALA A 57 -2.06 -0.43 3.89
CA ALA A 57 -0.95 -1.38 3.92
C ALA A 57 -1.17 -2.49 4.96
N ARG A 58 -1.63 -2.15 6.18
CA ARG A 58 -1.93 -3.12 7.24
C ARG A 58 -3.12 -4.03 6.93
N ARG A 59 -4.14 -3.51 6.23
CA ARG A 59 -5.38 -4.24 5.93
C ARG A 59 -5.30 -5.10 4.67
N ALA A 60 -4.36 -4.81 3.79
CA ALA A 60 -4.16 -5.53 2.54
C ALA A 60 -3.81 -7.01 2.80
N CYS A 61 -4.43 -7.90 2.02
CA CYS A 61 -4.17 -9.33 2.03
C CYS A 61 -3.82 -9.80 0.62
N CYS A 62 -2.70 -10.50 0.43
CA CYS A 62 -2.33 -11.02 -0.88
C CYS A 62 -3.26 -12.18 -1.30
N ALA A 63 -3.88 -12.14 -2.49
CA ALA A 63 -4.67 -13.28 -2.97
C ALA A 63 -3.82 -14.50 -3.33
N LEU A 64 -2.54 -14.33 -3.69
CA LEU A 64 -1.69 -15.45 -4.10
C LEU A 64 -1.19 -16.26 -2.91
N CYS A 65 -0.68 -15.61 -1.86
CA CYS A 65 -0.08 -16.30 -0.71
C CYS A 65 -0.87 -16.17 0.60
N GLY A 66 -1.96 -15.38 0.62
CA GLY A 66 -2.77 -15.16 1.82
C GLY A 66 -2.13 -14.27 2.89
N ALA A 67 -0.89 -13.82 2.71
CA ALA A 67 -0.19 -12.98 3.69
C ALA A 67 -0.89 -11.64 3.89
N ARG A 68 -0.95 -11.19 5.15
CA ARG A 68 -1.45 -9.87 5.54
C ARG A 68 -0.30 -8.87 5.56
N GLY A 69 -0.61 -7.63 5.25
CA GLY A 69 0.40 -6.59 5.13
C GLY A 69 0.92 -6.49 3.69
N ALA A 70 1.03 -5.26 3.21
CA ALA A 70 1.62 -4.97 1.91
C ALA A 70 2.42 -3.66 1.99
N HIS A 71 3.40 -3.52 1.12
CA HIS A 71 3.92 -2.22 0.77
C HIS A 71 2.93 -1.53 -0.18
N VAL A 72 2.61 -0.27 0.10
CA VAL A 72 1.75 0.55 -0.77
C VAL A 72 2.53 1.79 -1.16
N GLU A 73 2.71 1.99 -2.46
CA GLU A 73 3.33 3.18 -3.01
C GLU A 73 2.36 3.95 -3.90
N ILE A 74 2.44 5.28 -3.81
CA ILE A 74 1.82 6.17 -4.78
C ILE A 74 2.73 6.16 -6.01
N ALA A 75 2.25 5.59 -7.09
CA ALA A 75 2.93 5.59 -8.36
C ALA A 75 1.87 5.60 -9.46
N ASP A 76 2.16 6.25 -10.58
CA ASP A 76 1.33 6.11 -11.76
C ASP A 76 1.78 4.86 -12.53
N PRO A 77 0.83 4.13 -13.16
CA PRO A 77 1.18 2.99 -13.96
C PRO A 77 2.05 3.48 -15.13
N PRO A 78 2.97 2.64 -15.59
CA PRO A 78 3.79 2.96 -16.74
C PRO A 78 2.89 3.20 -17.96
N PRO A 79 3.28 4.09 -18.88
CA PRO A 79 2.61 4.14 -20.17
C PRO A 79 2.74 2.78 -20.87
N PRO A 80 1.72 2.33 -21.62
CA PRO A 80 1.70 1.00 -22.25
C PRO A 80 2.86 0.73 -23.21
N THR A 81 3.58 1.78 -23.64
CA THR A 81 4.74 1.73 -24.52
C THR A 81 6.08 1.59 -23.80
N ALA A 82 6.09 1.55 -22.47
CA ALA A 82 7.30 1.34 -21.67
C ALA A 82 7.77 -0.13 -21.79
N GLY A 83 8.56 -0.42 -22.82
CA GLY A 83 9.02 -1.77 -23.19
C GLY A 83 9.99 -2.44 -22.18
N GLN A 84 10.94 -3.25 -22.68
CA GLN A 84 11.82 -4.13 -21.88
C GLN A 84 12.62 -3.43 -20.76
N GLY A 85 13.00 -2.17 -20.92
CA GLY A 85 13.73 -1.41 -19.88
C GLY A 85 12.92 -1.18 -18.61
N TYR A 86 11.59 -1.16 -18.72
CA TYR A 86 10.69 -0.94 -17.60
C TYR A 86 10.49 -2.19 -16.74
N VAL A 87 10.40 -3.37 -17.35
CA VAL A 87 10.38 -4.65 -16.61
C VAL A 87 11.65 -4.78 -15.77
N ALA A 88 12.81 -4.50 -16.35
CA ALA A 88 14.10 -4.52 -15.64
C ALA A 88 14.22 -3.42 -14.56
N TRP A 89 13.52 -2.30 -14.70
CA TRP A 89 13.41 -1.29 -13.64
C TRP A 89 12.49 -1.76 -12.51
N LEU A 90 11.34 -2.35 -12.83
CA LEU A 90 10.41 -2.91 -11.85
C LEU A 90 11.06 -4.03 -11.03
N GLU A 91 11.76 -4.96 -11.68
CA GLU A 91 12.45 -6.06 -11.01
C GLU A 91 13.51 -5.54 -10.03
N ARG A 92 14.32 -4.56 -10.46
CA ARG A 92 15.32 -3.92 -9.57
C ARG A 92 14.66 -3.17 -8.42
N ARG A 93 13.58 -2.44 -8.68
CA ARG A 93 12.84 -1.70 -7.66
C ARG A 93 12.19 -2.65 -6.65
N MET A 94 11.64 -3.77 -7.11
CA MET A 94 11.05 -4.81 -6.27
C MET A 94 12.10 -5.53 -5.43
N GLY A 95 13.26 -5.85 -6.01
CA GLY A 95 14.38 -6.41 -5.27
C GLY A 95 14.81 -5.48 -4.12
N TRP A 96 14.83 -4.17 -4.36
CA TRP A 96 15.10 -3.20 -3.30
C TRP A 96 14.00 -3.18 -2.22
N ILE A 97 12.72 -3.10 -2.57
CA ILE A 97 11.60 -3.11 -1.61
C ILE A 97 11.60 -4.38 -0.76
N LEU A 98 11.82 -5.55 -1.36
CA LEU A 98 11.88 -6.81 -0.64
C LEU A 98 13.06 -6.84 0.33
N LYS A 99 14.24 -6.35 -0.09
CA LYS A 99 15.43 -6.27 0.76
C LYS A 99 15.24 -5.32 1.95
N GLU A 100 14.68 -4.13 1.72
CA GLU A 100 14.33 -3.18 2.80
C GLU A 100 13.27 -3.77 3.73
N GLY A 101 12.25 -4.43 3.17
CA GLY A 101 11.21 -5.10 3.93
C GLY A 101 11.72 -6.26 4.78
N THR A 102 12.72 -7.00 4.32
CA THR A 102 13.41 -8.01 5.16
C THR A 102 14.23 -7.35 6.26
N GLN A 103 14.97 -6.28 5.97
CA GLN A 103 15.77 -5.58 7.00
C GLN A 103 14.90 -5.00 8.11
N ILE A 104 13.78 -4.36 7.77
CA ILE A 104 12.82 -3.86 8.78
C ILE A 104 12.22 -5.01 9.59
N ARG A 105 11.86 -6.12 8.94
CA ARG A 105 11.33 -7.30 9.62
C ARG A 105 12.34 -7.93 10.56
N ASP A 106 13.60 -8.01 10.16
CA ASP A 106 14.69 -8.54 10.98
C ASP A 106 14.96 -7.62 12.18
N LEU A 107 14.89 -6.29 11.99
CA LEU A 107 14.95 -5.32 13.09
C LEU A 107 13.75 -5.41 14.04
N ILE A 108 12.54 -5.67 13.51
CA ILE A 108 11.34 -5.93 14.32
C ILE A 108 11.50 -7.24 15.09
N HIS A 109 11.96 -8.33 14.47
CA HIS A 109 12.21 -9.59 15.18
C HIS A 109 13.35 -9.48 16.20
N ALA A 110 14.36 -8.65 15.93
CA ALA A 110 15.43 -8.34 16.88
C ALA A 110 14.97 -7.39 18.00
N GLY A 111 13.85 -6.69 17.83
CA GLY A 111 13.37 -5.64 18.73
C GLY A 111 11.99 -5.84 19.37
N VAL A 112 11.25 -6.92 19.06
CA VAL A 112 9.90 -7.17 19.59
C VAL A 112 9.90 -8.41 20.48
N GLU A 113 10.34 -8.21 21.71
CA GLU A 113 9.47 -8.51 22.86
C GLU A 113 8.53 -7.29 23.00
N THR A 114 7.24 -7.53 23.23
CA THR A 114 6.16 -6.54 23.44
C THR A 114 5.57 -5.88 22.18
N LEU A 115 4.41 -6.39 21.77
CA LEU A 115 3.15 -5.63 21.62
C LEU A 115 2.08 -6.61 21.11
N ALA A 116 1.35 -7.19 22.05
CA ALA A 116 0.18 -8.01 21.79
C ALA A 116 -1.03 -7.15 21.44
N ASP A 117 -1.77 -7.66 20.45
CA ASP A 117 -3.21 -7.53 20.19
C ASP A 117 -3.87 -6.13 20.17
N ASP A 118 -4.26 -5.72 18.95
CA ASP A 118 -5.29 -4.70 18.73
C ASP A 118 -6.40 -5.28 17.82
N PRO A 119 -7.65 -5.45 18.31
CA PRO A 119 -8.68 -6.22 17.64
C PRO A 119 -9.70 -5.36 16.89
N VAL A 120 -9.33 -4.71 15.79
CA VAL A 120 -10.30 -4.31 14.75
C VAL A 120 -9.63 -4.34 13.37
N THR A 121 -9.71 -5.45 12.65
CA THR A 121 -9.18 -5.53 11.28
C THR A 121 -10.17 -6.17 10.33
N GLN A 122 -11.07 -5.37 9.77
CA GLN A 122 -11.75 -5.75 8.53
C GLN A 122 -10.69 -5.95 7.44
N ARG A 123 -10.61 -7.17 6.91
CA ARG A 123 -9.71 -7.53 5.80
C ARG A 123 -10.17 -6.80 4.55
N VAL A 124 -9.24 -6.20 3.82
CA VAL A 124 -9.54 -5.61 2.52
C VAL A 124 -8.80 -6.40 1.44
N GLU A 125 -9.57 -7.15 0.67
CA GLU A 125 -9.06 -7.96 -0.43
C GLU A 125 -9.10 -7.12 -1.72
N PHE A 126 -7.95 -6.64 -2.17
CA PHE A 126 -7.81 -5.90 -3.44
C PHE A 126 -7.60 -6.81 -4.66
N TRP A 127 -7.62 -8.12 -4.44
CA TRP A 127 -7.00 -9.08 -5.35
C TRP A 127 -7.95 -10.18 -5.84
N ARG A 128 -9.25 -10.10 -5.50
CA ARG A 128 -10.27 -10.94 -6.13
C ARG A 128 -10.90 -10.15 -7.28
N GLU A 129 -10.72 -10.68 -8.48
CA GLU A 129 -11.48 -10.35 -9.68
C GLU A 129 -12.82 -11.09 -9.66
#